data_AF-A0A519BN90-F1
#
_entry.id   AF-A0A519BN90-F1
#
_cell.length_a   1.000
_cell.length_b   1.000
_cell.length_c   1.000
_cell.angle_alpha   90.00
_cell.angle_beta   90.00
_cell.angle_gamma   90.00
#
_symmetry.space_group_name_H-M   'P 1'
#
loop_
_entity.id
_entity.type
_entity.pdbx_description
1 polymer ?
#
loop_
_entity_poly.entity_id
_entity_poly.type
_entity_poly.pdbx_seq_one_letter_code
_entity_poly.pdbx_strand_id
1 'polypeptide(L)'
;MGRPEFESSKIPVNIHKSEIINEPLKAGDIEFKINCVSMGNPHCVIFVNDVDNFNVGFYGPLIENNPLFPKRINVEFTQIISDNYVKVRTWERGSGETLACGTGACGVYSIIKKTVNNNIDSLNVILRGGVLQITGDINKSVLMTGPANEVFLGYYDFEF
;
A
#
# COMPACT_ATOMS: atom_id res chain seq x y z
N MET A 1 5.18 -1.14 13.21
CA MET A 1 4.74 -1.99 12.08
C MET A 1 5.78 -3.04 11.72
N GLY A 2 7.07 -2.75 11.83
CA GLY A 2 8.15 -3.75 11.61
C GLY A 2 9.03 -3.37 10.42
N ARG A 3 9.94 -4.26 10.03
CA ARG A 3 10.83 -4.06 8.87
C ARG A 3 10.08 -4.40 7.57
N PRO A 4 10.06 -3.51 6.56
CA PRO A 4 9.56 -3.86 5.23
C PRO A 4 10.43 -4.95 4.59
N GLU A 5 9.81 -5.81 3.78
CA GLU A 5 10.49 -6.83 3.00
C GLU A 5 10.31 -6.56 1.51
N PHE A 6 11.42 -6.48 0.77
CA PHE A 6 11.46 -6.16 -0.65
C PHE A 6 11.85 -7.35 -1.52
N GLU A 7 12.42 -8.40 -0.91
CA GLU A 7 12.83 -9.60 -1.62
C GLU A 7 11.60 -10.29 -2.22
N SER A 8 11.56 -10.42 -3.55
CA SER A 8 10.42 -10.98 -4.27
C SER A 8 10.09 -12.40 -3.82
N SER A 9 11.10 -13.18 -3.40
CA SER A 9 10.95 -14.55 -2.91
C SER A 9 10.10 -14.64 -1.63
N LYS A 10 9.98 -13.52 -0.90
CA LYS A 10 9.19 -13.38 0.33
C LYS A 10 7.88 -12.65 0.13
N ILE A 11 7.58 -12.25 -1.11
CA ILE A 11 6.30 -11.70 -1.53
C ILE A 11 5.62 -12.78 -2.39
N PRO A 12 4.31 -13.04 -2.27
CA PRO A 12 3.63 -14.01 -3.11
C PRO A 12 3.46 -13.46 -4.53
N VAL A 13 4.53 -13.54 -5.33
CA VAL A 13 4.62 -12.99 -6.67
C VAL A 13 5.38 -13.93 -7.61
N ASN A 14 4.86 -14.10 -8.83
CA ASN A 14 5.38 -15.00 -9.85
C ASN A 14 6.36 -14.27 -10.78
N ILE A 15 7.48 -13.79 -10.25
CA ILE A 15 8.54 -13.15 -11.04
C ILE A 15 9.93 -13.55 -10.53
N HIS A 16 10.84 -13.83 -11.46
CA HIS A 16 12.22 -14.21 -11.15
C HIS A 16 13.16 -13.00 -11.16
N LYS A 17 12.91 -12.04 -10.26
CA LYS A 17 13.77 -10.85 -10.02
C LYS A 17 14.05 -10.72 -8.53
N SER A 18 15.13 -10.07 -8.12
CA SER A 18 15.43 -9.91 -6.68
C SER A 18 14.39 -9.06 -5.95
N GLU A 19 13.95 -7.98 -6.58
CA GLU A 19 12.93 -7.04 -6.09
C GLU A 19 12.02 -6.65 -7.24
N ILE A 20 10.85 -6.10 -6.92
CA ILE A 20 9.87 -5.63 -7.92
C ILE A 20 9.75 -4.14 -7.75
N ILE A 21 10.56 -3.40 -8.49
CA ILE A 21 10.64 -1.94 -8.45
C ILE A 21 10.55 -1.43 -9.88
N ASN A 22 9.57 -0.57 -10.15
CA ASN A 22 9.26 -0.04 -11.49
C ASN A 22 9.04 -1.12 -12.55
N GLU A 23 8.51 -2.29 -12.18
CA GLU A 23 8.23 -3.38 -13.11
C GLU A 23 6.93 -3.12 -13.89
N PRO A 24 6.87 -3.43 -15.19
CA PRO A 24 5.65 -3.23 -15.96
C PRO A 24 4.59 -4.29 -15.59
N LEU A 25 3.35 -3.84 -15.40
CA LEU A 25 2.18 -4.70 -15.25
C LEU A 25 1.03 -4.15 -16.08
N LYS A 26 0.60 -4.91 -17.09
CA LYS A 26 -0.61 -4.58 -17.84
C LYS A 26 -1.86 -4.98 -17.05
N ALA A 27 -2.77 -4.03 -16.84
CA ALA A 27 -4.09 -4.28 -16.27
C ALA A 27 -5.13 -3.43 -17.01
N GLY A 28 -6.06 -4.11 -17.69
CA GLY A 28 -7.00 -3.44 -18.60
C GLY A 28 -6.26 -2.81 -19.79
N ASP A 29 -6.51 -1.53 -20.00
CA ASP A 29 -5.96 -0.68 -21.05
C ASP A 29 -4.69 0.08 -20.65
N ILE A 30 -4.25 0.00 -19.39
CA ILE A 30 -3.06 0.68 -18.89
C ILE A 30 -1.93 -0.32 -18.58
N GLU A 31 -0.69 0.09 -18.89
CA GLU A 31 0.51 -0.54 -18.35
C GLU A 31 1.04 0.29 -17.17
N PHE A 32 1.02 -0.31 -15.98
CA PHE A 32 1.46 0.31 -14.75
C PHE A 32 2.93 0.00 -14.46
N LYS A 33 3.60 0.91 -13.76
CA LYS A 33 4.89 0.62 -13.10
C LYS A 33 4.60 0.23 -11.64
N ILE A 34 4.70 -1.06 -11.35
CA ILE A 34 4.42 -1.61 -10.02
C ILE A 34 5.68 -1.64 -9.15
N ASN A 35 5.47 -1.42 -7.87
CA ASN A 35 6.48 -1.53 -6.84
C ASN A 35 5.94 -2.39 -5.70
N CYS A 36 6.55 -3.54 -5.42
CA CYS A 36 6.06 -4.44 -4.39
C CYS A 36 6.90 -4.39 -3.12
N VAL A 37 6.20 -4.45 -2.00
CA VAL A 37 6.77 -4.54 -0.66
C VAL A 37 5.84 -5.38 0.22
N SER A 38 6.38 -6.09 1.19
CA SER A 38 5.60 -6.75 2.23
C SER A 38 5.80 -6.05 3.57
N MET A 39 4.69 -5.81 4.27
CA MET A 39 4.65 -5.36 5.66
C MET A 39 4.20 -6.48 6.61
N GLY A 40 4.36 -7.74 6.19
CA GLY A 40 3.74 -8.94 6.77
C GLY A 40 2.60 -9.48 5.88
N ASN A 41 2.02 -8.61 5.06
CA ASN A 41 1.10 -8.88 3.97
C ASN A 41 1.59 -8.14 2.70
N PRO A 42 1.23 -8.58 1.49
CA PRO A 42 1.78 -8.03 0.24
C PRO A 42 1.08 -6.73 -0.19
N HIS A 43 1.87 -5.78 -0.67
CA HIS A 43 1.44 -4.47 -1.17
C HIS A 43 2.05 -4.18 -2.54
N CYS A 44 1.25 -3.56 -3.41
CA CYS A 44 1.61 -3.13 -4.75
C CYS A 44 1.35 -1.62 -4.86
N VAL A 45 2.41 -0.84 -4.76
CA VAL A 45 2.36 0.61 -4.84
C VAL A 45 2.53 1.06 -6.30
N ILE A 46 1.57 1.85 -6.76
CA ILE A 46 1.52 2.41 -8.11
C ILE A 46 1.43 3.92 -8.01
N PHE A 47 2.34 4.63 -8.66
CA PHE A 47 2.29 6.09 -8.72
C PHE A 47 1.35 6.55 -9.84
N VAL A 48 0.44 7.48 -9.50
CA VAL A 48 -0.54 8.09 -10.42
C VAL A 48 -0.51 9.61 -10.30
N ASN A 49 -0.91 10.31 -11.36
CA ASN A 49 -0.87 11.77 -11.40
C ASN A 49 -2.01 12.42 -10.59
N ASP A 50 -3.20 11.81 -10.61
CA ASP A 50 -4.40 12.30 -9.92
C ASP A 50 -5.15 11.10 -9.34
N VAL A 51 -5.03 10.89 -8.03
CA VAL A 51 -5.65 9.74 -7.36
C VAL A 51 -7.14 9.97 -7.09
N ASP A 52 -7.57 11.23 -6.98
CA ASP A 52 -8.96 11.58 -6.67
C ASP A 52 -9.88 11.21 -7.84
N ASN A 53 -9.39 11.41 -9.08
CA ASN A 53 -10.11 11.04 -10.30
C ASN A 53 -9.73 9.66 -10.87
N PHE A 54 -8.85 8.91 -10.21
CA PHE A 54 -8.43 7.59 -10.68
C PHE A 54 -9.51 6.51 -10.46
N ASN A 55 -9.70 5.63 -11.45
CA ASN A 55 -10.71 4.58 -11.39
C ASN A 55 -10.23 3.34 -10.59
N VAL A 56 -10.06 3.52 -9.27
CA VAL A 56 -9.61 2.48 -8.33
C VAL A 56 -10.51 1.24 -8.38
N GLY A 57 -11.82 1.43 -8.49
CA GLY A 57 -12.78 0.32 -8.54
C GLY A 57 -12.66 -0.57 -9.79
N PHE A 58 -12.14 -0.02 -10.89
CA PHE A 58 -11.87 -0.80 -12.10
C PHE A 58 -10.50 -1.48 -12.06
N TYR A 59 -9.43 -0.74 -11.74
CA TYR A 59 -8.07 -1.28 -11.81
C TYR A 59 -7.67 -2.11 -10.59
N GLY A 60 -8.18 -1.78 -9.40
CA GLY A 60 -7.95 -2.50 -8.16
C GLY A 60 -8.15 -4.02 -8.28
N PRO A 61 -9.34 -4.51 -8.67
CA PRO A 61 -9.59 -5.95 -8.79
C PRO A 61 -8.80 -6.62 -9.91
N LEU A 62 -8.49 -5.91 -11.01
CA LEU A 62 -7.66 -6.42 -12.10
C LEU A 62 -6.23 -6.70 -11.64
N ILE A 63 -5.69 -5.84 -10.78
CA ILE A 63 -4.34 -5.98 -10.23
C ILE A 63 -4.35 -6.97 -9.05
N GLU A 64 -5.32 -6.88 -8.13
CA GLU A 64 -5.46 -7.82 -7.00
C GLU A 64 -5.45 -9.27 -7.47
N ASN A 65 -6.18 -9.58 -8.55
CA ASN A 65 -6.37 -10.93 -9.06
C ASN A 65 -5.44 -11.26 -10.25
N ASN A 66 -4.44 -10.43 -10.52
CA ASN A 66 -3.51 -10.68 -11.62
C ASN A 66 -2.74 -12.00 -11.37
N PRO A 67 -2.54 -12.87 -12.39
CA PRO A 67 -1.76 -14.11 -12.26
C PRO A 67 -0.33 -13.94 -11.74
N LEU A 68 0.21 -12.72 -11.85
CA LEU A 68 1.47 -12.35 -11.21
C LEU A 68 1.42 -12.48 -9.69
N PHE A 69 0.26 -12.33 -9.04
CA PHE A 69 0.09 -12.39 -7.59
C PHE A 69 -0.74 -13.62 -7.16
N PRO A 70 -0.14 -14.82 -7.04
CA PRO A 70 -0.85 -16.07 -6.77
C PRO A 70 -1.65 -16.09 -5.46
N LYS A 71 -1.29 -15.25 -4.48
CA LYS A 71 -2.05 -15.10 -3.21
C LYS A 71 -2.77 -13.75 -3.12
N ARG A 72 -3.02 -13.12 -4.27
CA ARG A 72 -3.54 -11.76 -4.45
C ARG A 72 -2.70 -10.70 -3.73
N ILE A 73 -3.02 -9.43 -3.92
CA ILE A 73 -2.23 -8.32 -3.36
C ILE A 73 -3.11 -7.12 -2.99
N ASN A 74 -2.70 -6.34 -1.99
CA ASN A 74 -3.26 -5.00 -1.76
C ASN A 74 -2.66 -4.03 -2.77
N VAL A 75 -3.44 -3.07 -3.26
CA VAL A 75 -2.99 -2.12 -4.28
C VAL A 75 -3.16 -0.70 -3.77
N GLU A 76 -2.05 0.04 -3.71
CA GLU A 76 -2.03 1.44 -3.29
C GLU A 76 -1.77 2.35 -4.49
N PHE A 77 -2.82 3.02 -4.97
CA PHE A 77 -2.69 4.09 -5.95
C PHE A 77 -2.27 5.36 -5.22
N THR A 78 -1.09 5.86 -5.56
CA THR A 78 -0.38 6.88 -4.78
C THR A 78 -0.08 8.10 -5.64
N GLN A 79 -0.52 9.27 -5.19
CA GLN A 79 -0.15 10.55 -5.78
C GLN A 79 0.81 11.29 -4.84
N ILE A 80 1.99 11.65 -5.34
CA ILE A 80 2.94 12.49 -4.60
C ILE A 80 2.46 13.94 -4.69
N ILE A 81 2.19 14.57 -3.54
CA ILE A 81 1.72 15.96 -3.45
C ILE A 81 2.89 16.91 -3.16
N SER A 82 3.78 16.48 -2.26
CA SER A 82 5.03 17.14 -1.92
C SER A 82 6.02 16.12 -1.36
N ASP A 83 7.23 16.55 -1.01
CA ASP A 83 8.28 15.69 -0.46
C ASP A 83 7.87 14.93 0.80
N ASN A 84 6.88 15.42 1.54
CA ASN A 84 6.41 14.87 2.82
C ASN A 84 4.89 14.61 2.87
N TYR A 85 4.18 14.74 1.75
CA TYR A 85 2.75 14.42 1.65
C TYR A 85 2.45 13.60 0.40
N VAL A 86 1.71 12.52 0.60
CA VAL A 86 1.09 11.75 -0.48
C VAL A 86 -0.40 11.56 -0.24
N LYS A 87 -1.18 11.47 -1.31
CA LYS A 87 -2.55 10.96 -1.26
C LYS A 87 -2.58 9.51 -1.73
N VAL A 88 -3.32 8.67 -1.03
CA VAL A 88 -3.42 7.24 -1.33
C VAL A 88 -4.87 6.79 -1.32
N ARG A 89 -5.25 6.02 -2.34
CA ARG A 89 -6.47 5.20 -2.34
C ARG A 89 -6.07 3.74 -2.44
N THR A 90 -6.62 2.92 -1.57
CA THR A 90 -6.24 1.51 -1.43
C THR A 90 -7.37 0.62 -1.88
N TRP A 91 -7.04 -0.35 -2.74
CA TRP A 91 -7.84 -1.55 -2.96
C TRP A 91 -7.26 -2.68 -2.11
N GLU A 92 -7.97 -3.06 -1.05
CA GLU A 92 -7.54 -4.12 -0.15
C GLU A 92 -7.99 -5.50 -0.64
N ARG A 93 -7.05 -6.44 -0.55
CA ARG A 93 -7.23 -7.84 -0.92
C ARG A 93 -8.43 -8.44 -0.18
N GLY A 94 -9.44 -8.87 -0.92
CA GLY A 94 -10.65 -9.49 -0.40
C GLY A 94 -11.70 -8.54 0.19
N SER A 95 -11.40 -7.23 0.24
CA SER A 95 -12.29 -6.21 0.85
C SER A 95 -12.78 -5.18 -0.17
N GLY A 96 -11.99 -4.88 -1.20
CA GLY A 96 -12.27 -3.79 -2.14
C GLY A 96 -11.67 -2.46 -1.69
N GLU A 97 -12.22 -1.35 -2.15
CA GLU A 97 -11.71 -0.02 -1.76
C GLU A 97 -12.06 0.28 -0.28
N THR A 98 -11.03 0.50 0.55
CA THR A 98 -11.20 0.79 1.98
C THR A 98 -10.91 2.26 2.30
N LEU A 99 -11.39 2.73 3.46
CA LEU A 99 -11.17 4.11 3.91
C LEU A 99 -9.72 4.35 4.34
N ALA A 100 -9.08 3.36 4.95
CA ALA A 100 -7.71 3.46 5.42
C ALA A 100 -7.06 2.07 5.50
N CYS A 101 -5.79 1.97 5.11
CA CYS A 101 -4.98 0.77 5.24
C CYS A 101 -3.64 1.12 5.88
N GLY A 102 -3.44 0.73 7.15
CA GLY A 102 -2.23 1.08 7.90
C GLY A 102 -0.96 0.42 7.36
N THR A 103 -1.02 -0.87 7.05
CA THR A 103 0.10 -1.59 6.40
C THR A 103 0.39 -1.04 5.01
N GLY A 104 -0.63 -0.68 4.23
CA GLY A 104 -0.50 -0.02 2.93
C GLY A 104 0.21 1.32 3.01
N ALA A 105 -0.15 2.17 3.99
CA ALA A 105 0.53 3.43 4.23
C ALA A 105 2.02 3.25 4.56
N CYS A 106 2.37 2.24 5.37
CA CYS A 106 3.77 1.88 5.61
C CYS A 106 4.49 1.34 4.37
N GLY A 107 3.80 0.57 3.53
CA GLY A 107 4.32 0.11 2.25
C GLY A 107 4.65 1.27 1.31
N VAL A 108 3.73 2.24 1.17
CA VAL A 108 3.92 3.46 0.39
C VAL A 108 5.13 4.26 0.86
N TYR A 109 5.25 4.51 2.16
CA TYR A 109 6.45 5.15 2.72
C TYR A 109 7.73 4.40 2.36
N SER A 110 7.71 3.07 2.48
CA SER A 110 8.88 2.23 2.24
C SER A 110 9.32 2.26 0.78
N ILE A 111 8.37 2.23 -0.16
CA ILE A 111 8.63 2.38 -1.60
C ILE A 111 9.17 3.78 -1.91
N ILE A 112 8.54 4.84 -1.40
CA ILE A 112 8.99 6.23 -1.64
C ILE A 112 10.41 6.44 -1.11
N LYS A 113 10.70 5.98 0.11
CA LYS A 113 12.06 6.09 0.68
C LYS A 113 13.09 5.33 -0.15
N LYS A 114 12.74 4.16 -0.68
CA LYS A 114 13.66 3.36 -1.49
C LYS A 114 13.88 3.92 -2.91
N THR A 115 12.87 4.53 -3.51
CA THR A 115 12.83 4.79 -4.96
C THR A 115 12.77 6.26 -5.37
N VAL A 116 12.27 7.13 -4.49
CA VAL A 116 12.01 8.55 -4.80
C VAL A 116 12.90 9.45 -3.96
N ASN A 117 12.89 9.30 -2.64
CA ASN A 117 13.65 10.15 -1.72
C ASN A 117 14.17 9.35 -0.52
N ASN A 118 15.44 8.94 -0.57
CA ASN A 118 16.08 8.17 0.50
C ASN A 118 16.26 8.92 1.82
N ASN A 119 16.17 10.25 1.80
CA ASN A 119 16.35 11.11 2.96
C ASN A 119 15.02 11.50 3.62
N ILE A 120 13.89 10.93 3.20
CA ILE A 120 12.60 11.22 3.83
C ILE A 120 12.52 10.65 5.24
N ASP A 121 12.46 11.51 6.25
CA ASP A 121 12.36 11.09 7.66
C ASP A 121 10.93 10.83 8.11
N SER A 122 9.98 11.56 7.53
CA SER A 122 8.56 11.48 7.85
C SER A 122 7.71 11.71 6.62
N LEU A 123 6.63 10.94 6.48
CA LEU A 123 5.65 11.06 5.41
C LEU A 123 4.25 11.09 5.99
N ASN A 124 3.48 12.10 5.61
CA ASN A 124 2.05 12.14 5.86
C ASN A 124 1.32 11.49 4.70
N VAL A 125 0.62 10.40 4.99
CA VAL A 125 -0.18 9.64 4.04
C VAL A 125 -1.65 10.02 4.23
N ILE A 126 -2.19 10.77 3.27
CA ILE A 126 -3.58 11.19 3.23
C ILE A 126 -4.41 10.06 2.63
N LEU A 127 -5.22 9.41 3.47
CA LEU A 127 -6.18 8.37 3.10
C LEU A 127 -7.59 8.96 3.12
N ARG A 128 -8.57 8.22 2.60
CA ARG A 128 -9.98 8.64 2.65
C ARG A 128 -10.53 8.74 4.07
N GLY A 129 -10.03 7.91 4.98
CA GLY A 129 -10.43 7.85 6.39
C GLY A 129 -9.63 8.76 7.32
N GLY A 130 -8.65 9.52 6.81
CA GLY A 130 -7.82 10.41 7.61
C GLY A 130 -6.34 10.39 7.21
N VAL A 131 -5.51 11.03 8.02
CA VAL A 131 -4.06 11.13 7.77
C VAL A 131 -3.30 10.23 8.73
N LEU A 132 -2.38 9.43 8.19
CA LEU A 132 -1.39 8.69 8.97
C LEU A 132 -0.01 9.30 8.77
N GLN A 133 0.74 9.45 9.84
CA GLN A 133 2.15 9.83 9.77
C GLN A 133 3.01 8.59 9.88
N ILE A 134 3.88 8.37 8.89
CA ILE A 134 4.82 7.25 8.84
C ILE A 134 6.24 7.79 8.99
N THR A 135 7.03 7.16 9.87
CA THR A 135 8.43 7.50 10.11
C THR A 135 9.28 6.23 10.19
N GLY A 136 10.60 6.35 10.04
CA GLY A 136 11.54 5.30 10.43
C GLY A 136 12.64 4.98 9.40
N ASP A 137 13.21 3.80 9.57
CA ASP A 137 14.30 3.26 8.76
C ASP A 137 13.83 1.96 8.12
N ILE A 138 13.73 1.94 6.79
CA ILE A 138 13.27 0.78 6.03
C ILE A 138 14.19 -0.45 6.18
N ASN A 139 15.42 -0.28 6.68
CA ASN A 139 16.31 -1.39 6.99
C ASN A 139 16.12 -1.96 8.40
N LYS A 140 15.37 -1.26 9.27
CA LYS A 140 15.18 -1.64 10.68
C LYS A 140 13.71 -1.79 11.03
N SER A 141 12.95 -0.69 11.01
CA SER A 141 11.54 -0.66 11.38
C SER A 141 10.89 0.62 10.92
N VAL A 142 9.64 0.50 10.46
CA VAL A 142 8.73 1.63 10.22
C VAL A 142 7.67 1.72 11.31
N LEU A 143 7.39 2.96 11.70
CA LEU A 143 6.44 3.36 12.72
C LEU A 143 5.28 4.09 12.06
N MET A 144 4.09 3.90 12.60
CA MET A 144 2.85 4.50 12.12
C MET A 144 2.17 5.18 13.29
N THR A 145 1.83 6.44 13.12
CA THR A 145 1.06 7.25 14.07
C THR A 145 -0.24 7.68 13.41
N GLY A 146 -1.35 7.43 14.09
CA GLY A 146 -2.69 7.80 13.63
C GLY A 146 -3.69 7.80 14.79
N PRO A 147 -4.86 8.42 14.60
CA PRO A 147 -5.90 8.46 15.63
C PRO A 147 -6.59 7.10 15.79
N ALA A 148 -7.13 6.86 16.98
CA ALA A 148 -8.07 5.78 17.27
C ALA A 148 -9.19 6.33 18.15
N ASN A 149 -10.45 6.03 17.82
CA ASN A 149 -11.62 6.52 18.54
C ASN A 149 -12.52 5.36 18.94
N GLU A 150 -13.00 5.35 20.19
CA GLU A 150 -14.04 4.43 20.63
C GLU A 150 -15.36 4.83 19.96
N VAL A 151 -16.06 3.85 19.37
CA VAL A 151 -17.36 4.09 18.70
C VAL A 151 -18.52 3.78 19.63
N PHE A 152 -18.46 2.64 20.33
CA PHE A 152 -19.44 2.23 21.32
C PHE A 152 -18.84 1.17 22.27
N LEU A 153 -19.49 0.99 23.41
CA LEU A 153 -19.27 -0.12 24.33
C LEU A 153 -20.57 -0.92 24.47
N GLY A 154 -20.49 -2.24 24.41
CA GLY A 154 -21.66 -3.11 24.52
C GLY A 154 -21.31 -4.51 25.00
N TYR A 155 -22.36 -5.28 25.31
CA TYR A 155 -22.26 -6.70 25.65
C TYR A 155 -22.83 -7.51 24.48
N TYR A 156 -22.14 -8.58 24.11
CA TYR A 156 -22.60 -9.52 23.09
C TYR A 156 -22.87 -10.87 23.78
N ASP A 157 -24.09 -11.38 23.64
CA ASP A 157 -24.46 -12.72 24.11
C ASP A 157 -24.57 -13.66 22.91
N PHE A 158 -23.82 -14.77 22.92
CA PHE A 158 -23.82 -15.78 21.85
C PHE A 158 -24.53 -17.04 22.40
N GLU A 159 -25.70 -17.38 21.86
CA GLU A 159 -26.29 -18.72 22.01
C GLU A 159 -25.90 -19.60 20.81
N PHE A 160 -25.53 -20.86 21.09
CA PHE A 160 -25.20 -21.89 20.09
C PHE A 160 -26.37 -22.84 19.87
#